data_AF-A0A6M0FLA5-F1
#
_entry.id   AF-A0A6M0FLA5-F1
#
_cell.length_a   1.000
_cell.length_b   1.000
_cell.length_c   1.000
_cell.angle_alpha   90.00
_cell.angle_beta   90.00
_cell.angle_gamma   90.00
#
_symmetry.space_group_name_H-M   'P 1'
#
loop_
_entity.id
_entity.type
_entity.pdbx_description
1 polymer ?
#
loop_
_entity_poly.entity_id
_entity_poly.type
_entity_poly.pdbx_seq_one_letter_code
_entity_poly.pdbx_strand_id
1 'polypeptide(L)'
;MDTAPVANYLGLLALVCYIITLLPSILRIVFPSTKKTEFPKLLLKYRRQIGVIAFLFAFGHGMLLVSKRNFDFFDIQTYWIYIQGVVTFIIFTLLTITSNDWSIKRMKKNWKKLHELTYLAMFLLVWHVIDKMWGHWSYLTPFGMLGITGITILFIARRWIERRKKLTKTKSTN
;
A
#
# COMPACT_ATOMS: atom_id res chain seq x y z
N MET A 1 15.83 13.91 -19.40
CA MET A 1 14.84 13.02 -18.74
C MET A 1 15.48 12.51 -17.45
N ASP A 2 15.57 13.35 -16.41
CA ASP A 2 16.21 12.96 -15.15
C ASP A 2 15.16 13.01 -14.04
N THR A 3 14.31 11.98 -13.98
CA THR A 3 13.66 11.69 -12.70
C THR A 3 14.78 11.49 -11.69
N ALA A 4 14.77 12.21 -10.57
CA ALA A 4 15.83 12.07 -9.56
C ALA A 4 15.96 10.57 -9.24
N PRO A 5 17.11 9.93 -9.47
CA PRO A 5 17.28 8.52 -9.16
C PRO A 5 16.78 8.25 -7.73
N VAL A 6 17.14 9.17 -6.82
CA VAL A 6 16.71 9.22 -5.41
C VAL A 6 15.18 9.15 -5.24
N ALA A 7 14.39 9.90 -5.99
CA ALA A 7 12.92 9.87 -5.86
C ALA A 7 12.36 8.49 -6.23
N ASN A 8 12.89 7.86 -7.28
CA ASN A 8 12.44 6.52 -7.69
C ASN A 8 12.86 5.46 -6.65
N TYR A 9 14.05 5.57 -6.05
CA TYR A 9 14.45 4.71 -4.93
C TYR A 9 13.51 4.87 -3.73
N LEU A 10 13.17 6.10 -3.35
CA LEU A 10 12.22 6.35 -2.26
C LEU A 10 10.83 5.77 -2.57
N GLY A 11 10.36 5.90 -3.81
CA GLY A 11 9.10 5.31 -4.26
C GLY A 11 9.10 3.78 -4.17
N LEU A 12 10.20 3.14 -4.60
CA LEU A 12 10.36 1.68 -4.48
C LEU A 12 10.44 1.23 -3.02
N LEU A 13 11.22 1.91 -2.18
CA LEU A 13 11.31 1.60 -0.75
C LEU A 13 9.97 1.74 -0.05
N ALA A 14 9.20 2.79 -0.37
CA ALA A 14 7.84 2.97 0.11
C ALA A 14 6.94 1.79 -0.27
N LEU A 15 6.99 1.36 -1.54
CA LEU A 15 6.25 0.21 -2.04
C LEU A 15 6.64 -1.09 -1.31
N VAL A 16 7.94 -1.34 -1.13
CA VAL A 16 8.44 -2.53 -0.44
C VAL A 16 7.98 -2.56 1.03
N CYS A 17 8.14 -1.45 1.76
CA CYS A 17 7.66 -1.35 3.14
C CYS A 17 6.14 -1.50 3.24
N TYR A 18 5.40 -0.95 2.27
CA TYR A 18 3.94 -1.11 2.19
C TYR A 18 3.53 -2.57 1.96
N ILE A 19 4.20 -3.27 1.04
CA ILE A 19 3.99 -4.71 0.81
C ILE A 19 4.23 -5.49 2.09
N ILE A 20 5.36 -5.23 2.77
CA ILE A 20 5.71 -5.90 4.05
C ILE A 20 4.62 -5.68 5.12
N THR A 21 4.00 -4.49 5.15
CA THR A 21 2.91 -4.17 6.08
C THR A 21 1.66 -5.03 5.84
N LEU A 22 1.41 -5.46 4.60
CA LEU A 22 0.26 -6.27 4.20
C LEU A 22 0.52 -7.78 4.27
N LEU A 23 1.77 -8.20 4.02
CA LEU A 23 2.19 -9.60 3.98
C LEU A 23 1.67 -10.46 5.14
N PRO A 24 1.85 -10.09 6.42
CA PRO A 24 1.45 -10.99 7.51
C PRO A 24 -0.06 -11.28 7.54
N SER A 25 -0.89 -10.34 7.09
CA SER A 25 -2.33 -10.57 7.01
C SER A 25 -2.70 -11.53 5.88
N ILE A 26 -1.97 -11.48 4.76
CA ILE A 26 -2.25 -12.30 3.59
C ILE A 26 -1.69 -13.71 3.78
N LEU A 27 -0.44 -13.83 4.25
CA LEU A 27 0.22 -15.11 4.53
C LEU A 27 -0.60 -15.98 5.49
N ARG A 28 -1.17 -15.40 6.55
CA ARG A 28 -2.01 -16.13 7.52
C ARG A 28 -3.27 -16.77 6.93
N ILE A 29 -3.75 -16.29 5.79
CA ILE A 29 -5.00 -16.75 5.17
C ILE A 29 -4.71 -17.65 3.97
N VAL A 30 -3.76 -17.27 3.12
CA VAL A 30 -3.40 -18.00 1.89
C VAL A 30 -2.53 -19.21 2.22
N PHE A 31 -1.57 -19.06 3.14
CA PHE A 31 -0.64 -20.12 3.54
C PHE A 31 -0.82 -20.43 5.04
N PRO A 32 -1.90 -21.13 5.43
CA PRO A 32 -2.19 -21.41 6.83
C PRO A 32 -1.07 -22.20 7.52
N SER A 33 -0.29 -23.00 6.77
CA SER A 33 0.90 -23.71 7.27
C SER A 33 1.98 -22.77 7.83
N THR A 34 2.07 -21.54 7.34
CA THR A 34 3.01 -20.51 7.81
C THR A 34 2.58 -19.88 9.15
N LYS A 35 1.38 -20.18 9.69
CA LYS A 35 1.00 -19.71 11.04
C LYS A 35 1.92 -20.24 12.14
N LYS A 36 2.56 -21.39 11.92
CA LYS A 36 3.45 -22.03 12.90
C LYS A 36 4.83 -21.39 12.96
N THR A 37 5.19 -20.55 11.98
CA THR A 37 6.49 -19.88 11.96
C THR A 37 6.44 -18.56 12.74
N GLU A 38 7.54 -18.17 13.36
CA GLU A 38 7.63 -16.93 14.13
C GLU A 38 7.63 -15.67 13.23
N PHE A 39 7.90 -15.84 11.94
CA PHE A 39 8.06 -14.74 10.99
C PHE A 39 6.80 -13.86 10.83
N PRO A 40 5.59 -14.38 10.55
CA PRO A 40 4.39 -13.54 10.46
C PRO A 40 3.99 -12.88 11.79
N LYS A 41 4.37 -13.48 12.93
CA LYS A 41 4.11 -12.89 14.25
C LYS A 41 4.99 -11.65 14.45
N LEU A 42 6.27 -11.74 14.11
CA LEU A 42 7.22 -10.63 14.18
C LEU A 42 6.78 -9.46 13.30
N LEU A 43 6.37 -9.75 12.05
CA LEU A 43 5.86 -8.72 11.14
C LEU A 43 4.60 -8.01 11.67
N LEU A 44 3.72 -8.72 12.38
CA LEU A 44 2.54 -8.09 12.98
C LEU A 44 2.86 -7.22 14.17
N LYS A 45 3.85 -7.63 14.97
CA LYS A 45 4.36 -6.83 16.10
C LYS A 45 4.84 -5.45 15.61
N TYR A 46 5.57 -5.43 14.50
CA TYR A 46 6.16 -4.19 13.95
C TYR A 46 5.36 -3.57 12.80
N ARG A 47 4.19 -4.11 12.46
CA ARG A 47 3.35 -3.64 11.33
C ARG A 47 3.09 -2.14 11.37
N ARG A 48 2.84 -1.58 12.55
CA ARG A 48 2.57 -0.15 12.73
C ARG A 48 3.79 0.70 12.35
N GLN A 49 4.97 0.32 12.84
CA GLN A 49 6.22 1.02 12.56
C GLN A 49 6.59 0.92 11.08
N ILE A 50 6.47 -0.27 10.49
CA ILE A 50 6.75 -0.50 9.07
C ILE A 50 5.81 0.35 8.18
N GLY A 51 4.53 0.45 8.55
CA GLY A 51 3.57 1.31 7.84
C GLY A 51 3.93 2.80 7.90
N VAL A 52 4.37 3.29 9.07
CA VAL A 52 4.85 4.68 9.22
C VAL A 52 6.12 4.90 8.38
N ILE A 53 7.07 3.97 8.38
CA ILE A 53 8.27 4.04 7.56
C ILE A 53 7.92 4.07 6.07
N ALA A 54 6.95 3.25 5.63
CA ALA A 54 6.46 3.26 4.25
C ALA A 54 5.94 4.66 3.87
N PHE A 55 5.18 5.30 4.76
CA PHE A 55 4.69 6.66 4.55
C PHE A 55 5.82 7.69 4.50
N LEU A 56 6.83 7.61 5.37
CA LEU A 56 7.96 8.54 5.35
C LEU A 56 8.73 8.48 4.03
N PHE A 57 8.94 7.28 3.48
CA PHE A 57 9.52 7.13 2.15
C PHE A 57 8.61 7.70 1.05
N ALA A 58 7.30 7.47 1.12
CA ALA A 58 6.34 8.04 0.18
C ALA A 58 6.29 9.59 0.26
N PHE A 59 6.42 10.15 1.47
CA PHE A 59 6.51 11.57 1.73
C PHE A 59 7.76 12.18 1.08
N GLY A 60 8.93 11.58 1.32
CA GLY A 60 10.16 12.00 0.66
C GLY A 60 10.08 11.90 -0.86
N HIS A 61 9.49 10.82 -1.39
CA HIS A 61 9.24 10.66 -2.82
C HIS A 61 8.38 11.80 -3.39
N GLY A 62 7.24 12.10 -2.75
CA GLY A 62 6.35 13.19 -3.17
C GLY A 62 7.00 14.57 -3.09
N MET A 63 7.70 14.86 -1.99
CA MET A 63 8.36 16.15 -1.77
C MET A 63 9.44 16.43 -2.83
N LEU A 64 10.25 15.43 -3.19
CA LEU A 64 11.26 15.57 -4.24
C LEU A 64 10.63 15.79 -5.62
N LEU A 65 9.51 15.11 -5.92
CA LEU A 65 8.80 15.30 -7.19
C LEU A 65 8.18 16.70 -7.30
N VAL A 66 7.55 17.18 -6.22
CA VAL A 66 6.98 18.54 -6.15
C VAL A 66 8.07 19.59 -6.37
N SER A 67 9.20 19.48 -5.66
CA SER A 67 10.31 20.43 -5.80
C SER A 67 10.94 20.42 -7.19
N LYS A 68 11.13 19.24 -7.80
CA LYS A 68 11.79 19.15 -9.11
C LYS A 68 10.93 19.51 -10.30
N ARG A 69 9.61 19.32 -10.20
CA ARG A 69 8.69 19.53 -11.33
C ARG A 69 8.02 20.89 -11.33
N ASN A 70 8.42 21.81 -10.43
CA ASN A 70 7.75 23.11 -10.24
C ASN A 70 6.22 22.93 -10.20
N PHE A 71 5.76 22.00 -9.36
CA PHE A 71 4.36 21.60 -9.33
C PHE A 71 3.47 22.82 -9.07
N ASP A 72 2.68 23.20 -10.06
CA ASP A 72 1.68 24.25 -9.92
C ASP A 72 0.42 23.65 -9.30
N PHE A 73 0.14 24.04 -8.05
CA PHE A 73 -1.03 23.57 -7.32
C PHE A 73 -2.35 24.19 -7.83
N PHE A 74 -2.28 25.23 -8.65
CA PHE A 74 -3.44 25.92 -9.21
C PHE A 74 -3.73 25.49 -10.66
N ASP A 75 -2.84 24.73 -11.28
CA ASP A 75 -3.07 24.16 -12.61
C ASP A 75 -3.84 22.82 -12.53
N ILE A 76 -5.04 22.82 -13.10
CA ILE A 76 -5.94 21.66 -13.19
C ILE A 76 -5.29 20.54 -14.00
N GLN A 77 -4.51 20.86 -15.03
CA GLN A 77 -3.86 19.87 -15.89
C GLN A 77 -2.77 19.13 -15.12
N THR A 78 -1.95 19.86 -14.36
CA THR A 78 -0.98 19.29 -13.42
C THR A 78 -1.67 18.38 -12.40
N TYR A 79 -2.78 18.80 -11.78
CA TYR A 79 -3.52 17.96 -10.84
C TYR A 79 -3.99 16.64 -11.49
N TRP A 80 -4.57 16.71 -12.69
CA TRP A 80 -5.08 15.54 -13.41
C TRP A 80 -3.98 14.51 -13.71
N ILE A 81 -2.78 14.97 -14.08
CA ILE A 81 -1.63 14.11 -14.40
C ILE A 81 -1.18 13.32 -13.15
N TYR A 82 -1.25 13.90 -11.96
CA TYR A 82 -0.72 13.28 -10.73
C TYR A 82 -1.79 12.82 -9.73
N ILE A 83 -3.08 12.92 -10.07
CA ILE A 83 -4.21 12.70 -9.17
C ILE A 83 -4.13 11.38 -8.40
N GLN A 84 -3.81 10.28 -9.08
CA GLN A 84 -3.64 8.96 -8.48
C GLN A 84 -2.56 8.92 -7.38
N GLY A 85 -1.44 9.62 -7.59
CA GLY A 85 -0.35 9.72 -6.61
C GLY A 85 -0.77 10.56 -5.41
N VAL A 86 -1.40 11.71 -5.67
CA VAL A 86 -1.94 12.62 -4.64
C VAL A 86 -3.00 11.93 -3.79
N VAL A 87 -3.97 11.25 -4.40
CA VAL A 87 -5.03 10.54 -3.67
C VAL A 87 -4.45 9.38 -2.85
N THR A 88 -3.51 8.61 -3.41
CA THR A 88 -2.81 7.55 -2.64
C THR A 88 -2.06 8.14 -1.44
N PHE A 89 -1.39 9.27 -1.64
CA PHE A 89 -0.65 9.97 -0.60
C PHE A 89 -1.57 10.51 0.51
N ILE A 90 -2.74 11.07 0.16
CA ILE A 90 -3.77 11.49 1.13
C ILE A 90 -4.24 10.30 1.97
N ILE A 91 -4.53 9.16 1.33
CA ILE A 91 -4.96 7.95 2.06
C ILE A 91 -3.85 7.51 3.02
N PHE A 92 -2.59 7.40 2.56
CA PHE A 92 -1.48 7.01 3.44
C PHE A 92 -1.24 8.00 4.58
N THR A 93 -1.46 9.29 4.35
CA THR A 93 -1.38 10.32 5.39
C THR A 93 -2.43 10.05 6.47
N LEU A 94 -3.70 9.86 6.09
CA LEU A 94 -4.77 9.55 7.03
C LEU A 94 -4.47 8.29 7.84
N LEU A 95 -4.06 7.21 7.14
CA LEU A 95 -3.71 5.94 7.79
C LEU A 95 -2.55 6.09 8.78
N THR A 96 -1.55 6.90 8.44
CA THR A 96 -0.39 7.16 9.30
C THR A 96 -0.76 7.96 10.53
N ILE A 97 -1.50 9.05 10.36
CA ILE A 97 -1.96 9.90 11.46
C ILE A 97 -2.83 9.09 12.43
N THR A 98 -3.68 8.17 11.93
CA THR A 98 -4.51 7.30 12.78
C THR A 98 -3.83 6.02 13.24
N SER A 99 -2.54 5.82 12.95
CA SER A 99 -1.75 4.67 13.40
C SER A 99 -1.18 4.88 14.81
N ASN A 100 -2.03 5.23 15.77
CA ASN A 100 -1.65 5.37 17.18
C ASN A 100 -2.73 4.83 18.14
N ASP A 101 -2.33 4.54 19.38
CA ASP A 101 -3.21 3.88 20.36
C ASP A 101 -4.39 4.77 20.77
N TRP A 102 -4.20 6.10 20.76
CA TRP A 102 -5.26 7.05 21.03
C TRP A 102 -6.38 6.98 19.98
N SER A 103 -6.02 6.96 18.69
CA SER A 103 -6.96 6.89 17.57
C SER A 103 -7.74 5.58 17.55
N ILE A 104 -7.06 4.46 17.84
CA ILE A 104 -7.69 3.14 17.95
C ILE A 104 -8.76 3.17 19.07
N LYS A 105 -8.41 3.69 20.24
CA LYS A 105 -9.33 3.80 21.40
C LYS A 105 -10.49 4.75 21.12
N ARG A 106 -10.22 5.90 20.49
CA ARG A 106 -11.21 6.96 20.19
C ARG A 106 -12.21 6.52 19.13
N MET A 107 -11.74 5.94 18.01
CA MET A 107 -12.56 5.66 16.83
C MET A 107 -13.23 4.27 16.85
N LYS A 108 -12.72 3.33 17.65
CA LYS A 108 -13.29 1.97 17.81
C LYS A 108 -13.55 1.27 16.47
N LYS A 109 -14.81 0.96 16.14
CA LYS A 109 -15.21 0.28 14.89
C LYS A 109 -14.89 1.12 13.64
N ASN A 110 -14.92 2.44 13.74
CA ASN A 110 -14.64 3.33 12.62
C ASN A 110 -13.15 3.35 12.26
N TRP A 111 -12.25 3.03 13.21
CA TRP A 111 -10.82 2.87 12.94
C TRP A 111 -10.58 1.77 11.91
N LYS A 112 -11.26 0.62 12.07
CA LYS A 112 -11.14 -0.49 11.11
C LYS A 112 -11.66 -0.08 9.73
N LYS A 113 -12.80 0.60 9.65
CA LYS A 113 -13.35 1.12 8.38
C LYS A 113 -12.39 2.10 7.69
N LEU A 114 -11.76 3.00 8.44
CA LEU A 114 -10.76 3.91 7.89
C LEU A 114 -9.55 3.12 7.37
N HIS A 115 -9.06 2.14 8.14
CA HIS A 115 -7.92 1.33 7.73
C HIS A 115 -8.20 0.35 6.59
N GLU A 116 -9.47 0.10 6.26
CA GLU A 116 -9.87 -0.60 5.02
C GLU A 116 -9.56 0.23 3.76
N LEU A 117 -9.36 1.56 3.87
CA LEU A 117 -8.88 2.39 2.76
C LEU A 117 -7.52 1.94 2.22
N THR A 118 -6.75 1.14 2.98
CA THR A 118 -5.54 0.49 2.45
C THR A 118 -5.82 -0.33 1.20
N TYR A 119 -7.01 -0.92 1.06
CA TYR A 119 -7.36 -1.69 -0.13
C TYR A 119 -7.59 -0.79 -1.34
N LEU A 120 -8.19 0.38 -1.14
CA LEU A 120 -8.31 1.42 -2.18
C LEU A 120 -6.93 1.96 -2.55
N ALA A 121 -6.08 2.27 -1.56
CA ALA A 121 -4.72 2.72 -1.79
C ALA A 121 -3.88 1.70 -2.56
N MET A 122 -4.06 0.40 -2.31
CA MET A 122 -3.39 -0.65 -3.08
C MET A 122 -3.75 -0.57 -4.57
N PHE A 123 -5.03 -0.40 -4.90
CA PHE A 123 -5.48 -0.27 -6.29
C PHE A 123 -4.95 1.00 -6.94
N LEU A 124 -5.05 2.14 -6.24
CA LEU A 124 -4.52 3.41 -6.75
C LEU A 124 -3.00 3.37 -6.93
N LEU A 125 -2.27 2.67 -6.06
CA LEU A 125 -0.83 2.50 -6.19
C LEU A 125 -0.46 1.63 -7.41
N VAL A 126 -1.23 0.57 -7.69
CA VAL A 126 -1.06 -0.25 -8.92
C VAL A 126 -1.20 0.64 -10.14
N TRP A 127 -2.29 1.41 -10.21
CA TRP A 127 -2.54 2.33 -11.30
C TRP A 127 -1.41 3.36 -11.41
N HIS A 128 -1.02 3.98 -10.29
CA HIS A 128 0.05 4.98 -10.24
C HIS A 128 1.36 4.47 -10.81
N VAL A 129 1.80 3.29 -10.39
CA VAL A 129 3.05 2.70 -10.87
C VAL A 129 2.97 2.36 -12.35
N ILE A 130 1.87 1.74 -12.80
CA ILE A 130 1.71 1.37 -14.22
C ILE A 130 1.74 2.62 -15.10
N ASP A 131 0.92 3.61 -14.80
CA ASP A 131 0.81 4.84 -15.59
C ASP A 131 2.13 5.62 -15.63
N LYS A 132 2.82 5.77 -14.50
CA LYS A 132 4.06 6.56 -14.43
C LYS A 132 5.29 5.84 -14.99
N MET A 133 5.23 4.52 -15.09
CA MET A 133 6.32 3.71 -15.64
C MET A 133 6.06 3.26 -17.08
N TRP A 134 4.86 3.52 -17.61
CA TRP A 134 4.50 3.16 -18.97
C TRP A 134 5.44 3.85 -19.96
N GLY A 135 6.14 3.05 -20.78
CA GLY A 135 7.11 3.54 -21.76
C GLY A 135 8.43 4.08 -21.18
N HIS A 136 8.60 4.12 -19.85
CA HIS A 136 9.77 4.68 -19.18
C HIS A 136 10.38 3.67 -18.20
N TRP A 137 11.11 2.71 -18.77
CA TRP A 137 11.71 1.61 -18.01
C TRP A 137 13.04 2.03 -17.39
N SER A 138 13.16 1.85 -16.07
CA SER A 138 14.41 1.92 -15.33
C SER A 138 14.77 0.55 -14.78
N TYR A 139 16.00 0.36 -14.31
CA TYR A 139 16.41 -0.88 -13.63
C TYR A 139 15.56 -1.21 -12.40
N LEU A 140 14.94 -0.21 -11.76
CA LEU A 140 14.10 -0.38 -10.57
C LEU A 140 12.66 -0.80 -10.91
N THR A 141 12.20 -0.44 -12.11
CA THR A 141 10.81 -0.60 -12.53
C THR A 141 10.35 -2.07 -12.52
N PRO A 142 11.15 -3.05 -13.00
CA PRO A 142 10.76 -4.47 -12.92
C PRO A 142 10.54 -4.95 -11.50
N PHE A 143 11.39 -4.56 -10.54
CA PHE A 143 11.24 -4.95 -9.13
C PHE A 143 9.94 -4.38 -8.53
N GLY A 144 9.63 -3.12 -8.82
CA GLY A 144 8.37 -2.50 -8.40
C GLY A 144 7.15 -3.20 -9.00
N MET A 145 7.17 -3.50 -10.29
CA MET A 145 6.07 -4.17 -10.98
C MET A 145 5.89 -5.62 -10.49
N LEU A 146 6.96 -6.36 -10.25
CA LEU A 146 6.89 -7.70 -9.66
C LEU A 146 6.30 -7.65 -8.24
N GLY A 147 6.74 -6.69 -7.43
CA GLY A 147 6.20 -6.51 -6.08
C GLY A 147 4.70 -6.19 -6.09
N ILE A 148 4.28 -5.25 -6.93
CA ILE A 148 2.89 -4.77 -6.97
C ILE A 148 1.93 -5.79 -7.60
N THR A 149 2.37 -6.52 -8.63
CA THR A 149 1.61 -7.63 -9.21
C THR A 149 1.51 -8.80 -8.23
N GLY A 150 2.62 -9.16 -7.57
CA GLY A 150 2.66 -10.21 -6.56
C GLY A 150 1.70 -9.94 -5.39
N ILE A 151 1.72 -8.74 -4.82
CA ILE A 151 0.81 -8.41 -3.71
C ILE A 151 -0.66 -8.38 -4.15
N THR A 152 -0.93 -7.94 -5.39
CA THR A 152 -2.29 -7.91 -5.95
C THR A 152 -2.84 -9.32 -6.16
N ILE A 153 -2.04 -10.24 -6.72
CA ILE A 153 -2.41 -11.65 -6.89
C ILE A 153 -2.69 -12.30 -5.52
N LEU A 154 -1.79 -12.09 -4.56
CA LEU A 154 -1.95 -12.61 -3.20
C LEU A 154 -3.20 -12.04 -2.52
N PHE A 155 -3.52 -10.77 -2.75
CA PHE A 155 -4.73 -10.13 -2.24
C PHE A 155 -6.01 -10.73 -2.86
N ILE A 156 -6.02 -10.96 -4.17
CA ILE A 156 -7.14 -11.62 -4.87
C ILE A 156 -7.33 -13.05 -4.35
N ALA A 157 -6.24 -13.82 -4.23
CA ALA A 157 -6.27 -15.18 -3.69
C ALA A 157 -6.84 -15.21 -2.27
N ARG A 158 -6.39 -14.30 -1.40
CA ARG A 158 -6.95 -14.12 -0.05
C ARG A 158 -8.46 -13.86 -0.10
N ARG A 159 -8.91 -12.89 -0.90
CA ARG A 159 -10.33 -12.53 -1.05
C ARG A 159 -11.15 -13.72 -1.54
N TRP A 160 -10.61 -14.53 -2.44
CA TRP A 160 -11.28 -15.73 -2.93
C TRP A 160 -11.44 -16.78 -1.83
N ILE A 161 -10.39 -17.06 -1.06
CA ILE A 161 -10.44 -18.01 0.06
C ILE A 161 -11.44 -17.55 1.13
N GLU A 162 -11.42 -16.27 1.50
CA GLU A 162 -12.38 -15.70 2.47
C GLU A 162 -13.83 -15.86 1.99
N ARG A 163 -14.10 -15.61 0.70
CA ARG A 163 -15.44 -15.81 0.11
C ARG A 163 -15.86 -17.28 0.15
N ARG A 164 -14.98 -18.21 -0.25
CA ARG A 164 -15.27 -19.66 -0.20
C ARG A 164 -15.63 -20.13 1.21
N LYS A 165 -14.87 -19.69 2.23
CA LYS A 165 -15.13 -20.02 3.65
C LYS A 165 -16.48 -19.51 4.15
N LYS A 166 -16.92 -18.33 3.70
CA LYS A 166 -18.24 -17.79 4.06
C LYS A 166 -19.37 -18.61 3.43
N LEU A 167 -19.20 -19.00 2.17
CA LEU A 167 -20.19 -19.82 1.45
C LEU A 167 -20.34 -21.22 2.06
N THR A 168 -19.23 -21.88 2.42
CA THR A 168 -19.29 -23.20 3.09
C THR A 168 -19.90 -23.11 4.49
N LYS A 169 -19.60 -22.06 5.26
CA LYS A 169 -20.23 -21.85 6.58
C LYS A 169 -21.74 -21.69 6.49
N THR A 170 -22.22 -20.92 5.50
CA THR A 170 -23.66 -20.68 5.29
C THR A 170 -24.40 -21.96 4.89
N LYS A 171 -23.78 -22.82 4.07
CA LYS A 171 -24.33 -24.14 3.69
C LYS A 171 -24.38 -25.15 4.84
N SER A 172 -23.56 -24.98 5.88
CA SER A 172 -23.54 -25.88 7.04
C SER A 172 -24.53 -25.48 8.14
N THR A 173 -25.10 -24.28 8.05
CA THR A 173 -26.07 -23.72 9.02
C THR A 173 -27.51 -23.77 8.53
N ASN A 174 -27.73 -24.14 7.27
CA ASN A 174 -29.03 -24.45 6.66
C ASN A 174 -29.14 -25.96 6.51
#